data_AF-A0A7Y5IUT0-F1
#
_entry.id   AF-A0A7Y5IUT0-F1
#
_cell.length_a   1.000
_cell.length_b   1.000
_cell.length_c   1.000
_cell.angle_alpha   90.00
_cell.angle_beta   90.00
_cell.angle_gamma   90.00
#
_symmetry.space_group_name_H-M   'P 1'
#
loop_
_entity.id
_entity.type
_entity.pdbx_description
1 polymer ?
#
loop_
_entity_poly.entity_id
_entity_poly.type
_entity_poly.pdbx_seq_one_letter_code
_entity_poly.pdbx_strand_id
1 'polypeptide(L)'
;MLDSPPVQALRTLLKPLGQEIVEDPPVLWKRMPGPHLRVIFPVRGGALEDGSVVAVVTLSSLDPLKTLYAHPMHAGPGVNPLLAHLDGPMAAPKAQNGADGDRATRRMVEHKKALWSRFQQERETLGAAEASRRWRNGYFWALRRLYFCAWCKPCDWGSPFYDVPLPGNETCKWTLPELPAPAIELAPAEEQVTQDILASEIWRVETEYALRGGFHTSARPVILKQKRDGFCYVVFPMRNGAIDGGTLVALAVIHHAPTRKVWHAQCLSAGPEAEILYRAALRPLGLPLPTSPERWAAAFETYALWRRDAWIQFWLDELEHGFVHAGRHWLSAFWTALDKLLEA
;
A
#
# COMPACT_ATOMS: atom_id res chain seq x y z
N MET A 1 28.88 13.87 16.61
CA MET A 1 28.20 13.84 15.28
C MET A 1 27.47 15.16 14.99
N LEU A 2 26.67 15.69 15.93
CA LEU A 2 25.89 16.91 15.72
C LEU A 2 26.75 18.19 15.61
N ASP A 3 27.96 18.17 16.18
CA ASP A 3 28.94 19.26 16.00
C ASP A 3 29.78 19.13 14.73
N SER A 4 29.50 18.15 13.89
CA SER A 4 30.23 17.99 12.64
C SER A 4 29.95 19.15 11.67
N PRO A 5 30.93 19.53 10.82
CA PRO A 5 30.73 20.60 9.84
C PRO A 5 29.46 20.44 8.97
N PRO A 6 29.11 19.24 8.47
CA PRO A 6 27.86 19.07 7.71
C PRO A 6 26.60 19.38 8.51
N VAL A 7 26.54 19.00 9.79
CA VAL A 7 25.36 19.27 10.62
C VAL A 7 25.30 20.74 11.04
N GLN A 8 26.44 21.36 11.34
CA GLN A 8 26.51 22.79 11.68
C GLN A 8 26.09 23.67 10.48
N ALA A 9 26.44 23.28 9.25
CA ALA A 9 25.95 23.93 8.04
C ALA A 9 24.41 23.87 7.96
N LEU A 10 23.81 22.70 8.21
CA LEU A 10 22.35 22.57 8.24
C LEU A 10 21.71 23.38 9.38
N ARG A 11 22.28 23.39 10.59
CA ARG A 11 21.79 24.24 11.69
C ARG A 11 21.74 25.70 11.30
N THR A 12 22.76 26.19 10.62
CA THR A 12 22.84 27.57 10.13
C THR A 12 21.75 27.88 9.12
N LEU A 13 21.42 26.93 8.24
CA LEU A 13 20.34 27.06 7.24
C LEU A 13 18.93 26.97 7.84
N LEU A 14 18.74 26.15 8.88
CA LEU A 14 17.44 25.93 9.52
C LEU A 14 17.07 27.02 10.52
N LYS A 15 18.06 27.65 11.17
CA LYS A 15 17.85 28.67 12.20
C LYS A 15 16.98 29.85 11.75
N PRO A 16 17.16 30.46 10.56
CA PRO A 16 16.28 31.53 10.08
C PRO A 16 14.83 31.09 9.84
N LEU A 17 14.60 29.79 9.62
CA LEU A 17 13.27 29.19 9.44
C LEU A 17 12.58 28.87 10.78
N GLY A 18 13.20 29.22 11.91
CA GLY A 18 12.73 28.83 13.24
C GLY A 18 12.75 27.32 13.46
N GLN A 19 13.61 26.60 12.73
CA GLN A 19 13.73 25.16 12.78
C GLN A 19 15.00 24.74 13.52
N GLU A 20 14.88 23.70 14.34
CA GLU A 20 15.94 23.22 15.22
C GLU A 20 16.11 21.70 15.07
N ILE A 21 17.35 21.25 14.88
CA ILE A 21 17.71 19.82 14.94
C ILE A 21 17.78 19.40 16.40
N VAL A 22 16.85 18.54 16.81
CA VAL A 22 16.76 18.04 18.18
C VAL A 22 17.73 16.88 18.38
N GLU A 23 18.51 16.96 19.45
CA GLU A 23 19.63 16.04 19.67
C GLU A 23 19.21 14.70 20.29
N ASP A 24 18.24 14.72 21.21
CA ASP A 24 17.87 13.56 22.01
C ASP A 24 16.35 13.48 22.28
N PRO A 25 15.69 12.33 22.04
CA PRO A 25 16.22 11.14 21.37
C PRO A 25 16.27 11.28 19.84
N PRO A 26 17.27 10.67 19.17
CA PRO A 26 17.22 10.50 17.72
C PRO A 26 15.99 9.66 17.36
N VAL A 27 15.39 9.95 16.19
CA VAL A 27 14.28 9.16 15.67
C VAL A 27 14.70 7.71 15.46
N LEU A 28 15.92 7.54 14.91
CA LEU A 28 16.46 6.26 14.50
C LEU A 28 17.99 6.30 14.46
N TRP A 29 18.63 5.19 14.79
CA TRP A 29 20.03 4.93 14.50
C TRP A 29 20.19 3.50 13.96
N LYS A 30 21.01 3.30 12.92
CA LYS A 30 21.22 1.99 12.28
C LYS A 30 22.68 1.83 11.88
N ARG A 31 23.29 0.71 12.25
CA ARG A 31 24.59 0.29 11.70
C ARG A 31 24.41 -0.13 10.24
N MET A 32 25.21 0.47 9.37
CA MET A 32 25.24 0.17 7.93
C MET A 32 26.42 -0.78 7.65
N PRO A 33 26.50 -1.43 6.46
CA PRO A 33 27.67 -2.22 6.10
C PRO A 33 28.99 -1.45 6.25
N GLY A 34 30.01 -2.13 6.79
CA GLY A 34 31.30 -1.53 7.14
C GLY A 34 31.28 -0.74 8.46
N PRO A 35 32.23 0.19 8.69
CA PRO A 35 32.30 0.96 9.92
C PRO A 35 31.35 2.17 9.86
N HIS A 36 30.09 2.00 9.44
CA HIS A 36 29.19 3.12 9.18
C HIS A 36 27.97 3.12 10.11
N LEU A 37 27.57 4.31 10.56
CA LEU A 37 26.39 4.54 11.39
C LEU A 37 25.50 5.61 10.74
N ARG A 38 24.25 5.27 10.47
CA ARG A 38 23.21 6.20 10.04
C ARG A 38 22.38 6.64 11.24
N VAL A 39 22.23 7.95 11.47
CA VAL A 39 21.38 8.49 12.55
C VAL A 39 20.46 9.56 12.00
N ILE A 40 19.19 9.50 12.41
CA ILE A 40 18.12 10.41 11.99
C ILE A 40 17.71 11.24 13.20
N PHE A 41 17.92 12.55 13.11
CA PHE A 41 17.55 13.51 14.15
C PHE A 41 16.26 14.23 13.76
N PRO A 42 15.27 14.36 14.67
CA PRO A 42 14.06 15.10 14.35
C PRO A 42 14.37 16.60 14.24
N VAL A 43 13.62 17.29 13.37
CA VAL A 43 13.60 18.76 13.33
C VAL A 43 12.30 19.25 13.95
N ARG A 44 12.41 20.15 14.92
CA ARG A 44 11.29 20.88 15.54
C ARG A 44 11.20 22.29 14.98
N GLY A 45 10.03 22.90 15.12
CA GLY A 45 9.72 24.25 14.64
C GLY A 45 8.52 24.26 13.70
N GLY A 46 7.81 25.39 13.68
CA GLY A 46 6.74 25.73 12.73
C GLY A 46 5.55 24.77 12.60
N ALA A 47 4.49 25.29 11.98
CA ALA A 47 3.50 24.45 11.34
C ALA A 47 4.15 23.72 10.15
N LEU A 48 3.75 22.48 9.92
CA LEU A 48 4.23 21.69 8.79
C LEU A 48 3.65 22.24 7.48
N GLU A 49 4.52 22.52 6.51
CA GLU A 49 4.16 22.84 5.14
C GLU A 49 4.85 21.87 4.17
N ASP A 50 4.38 21.80 2.93
CA ASP A 50 5.06 20.98 1.91
C ASP A 50 6.51 21.44 1.76
N GLY A 51 7.45 20.50 1.74
CA GLY A 51 8.88 20.82 1.73
C GLY A 51 9.49 21.26 3.07
N SER A 52 8.73 21.34 4.16
CA SER A 52 9.30 21.60 5.50
C SER A 52 10.32 20.53 5.89
N VAL A 53 11.45 20.92 6.48
CA VAL A 53 12.42 19.94 7.01
C VAL A 53 11.87 19.31 8.28
N VAL A 54 11.79 17.98 8.30
CA VAL A 54 11.21 17.21 9.42
C VAL A 54 12.23 16.37 10.15
N ALA A 55 13.34 16.05 9.49
CA ALA A 55 14.45 15.34 10.09
C ALA A 55 15.73 15.65 9.32
N VAL A 56 16.87 15.41 9.97
CA VAL A 56 18.19 15.41 9.35
C VAL A 56 18.77 14.02 9.49
N VAL A 57 19.16 13.42 8.37
CA VAL A 57 19.86 12.14 8.35
C VAL A 57 21.35 12.42 8.25
N THR A 58 22.11 11.75 9.11
CA THR A 58 23.58 11.74 9.10
C THR A 58 24.07 10.35 8.77
N LEU A 59 25.18 10.26 8.01
CA LEU A 59 26.00 9.06 7.93
C LEU A 59 27.36 9.38 8.53
N SER A 60 27.81 8.56 9.46
CA SER A 60 29.12 8.69 10.09
C SER A 60 29.96 7.43 9.87
N SER A 61 31.26 7.59 9.61
CA SER A 61 32.23 6.53 9.87
C SER A 61 32.41 6.39 11.37
N LEU A 62 32.59 5.17 11.86
CA LEU A 62 32.93 4.81 13.24
C LEU A 62 34.45 4.71 13.44
N ASP A 63 35.22 4.64 12.35
CA ASP A 63 36.68 4.54 12.40
C ASP A 63 37.33 5.42 11.30
N PRO A 64 37.88 6.59 11.67
CA PRO A 64 37.62 7.32 12.91
C PRO A 64 36.17 7.81 12.96
N LEU A 65 35.66 8.12 14.17
CA LEU A 65 34.31 8.68 14.33
C LEU A 65 34.18 10.04 13.63
N LYS A 66 33.59 10.05 12.43
CA LYS A 66 33.44 11.25 11.61
C LYS A 66 32.14 11.21 10.84
N THR A 67 31.34 12.27 10.93
CA THR A 67 30.18 12.44 10.05
C THR A 67 30.65 12.72 8.62
N LEU A 68 30.30 11.81 7.72
CA LEU A 68 30.68 11.84 6.31
C LEU A 68 29.76 12.78 5.51
N TYR A 69 28.45 12.73 5.78
CA TYR A 69 27.48 13.65 5.21
C TYR A 69 26.23 13.79 6.08
N ALA A 70 25.49 14.87 5.87
CA ALA A 70 24.18 15.11 6.43
C ALA A 70 23.24 15.66 5.35
N HIS A 71 21.96 15.26 5.37
CA HIS A 71 20.96 15.83 4.46
C HIS A 71 19.58 15.96 5.14
N PRO A 72 18.79 16.96 4.76
CA PRO A 72 17.43 17.13 5.26
C PRO A 72 16.48 16.11 4.62
N MET A 73 15.50 15.68 5.42
CA MET A 73 14.29 15.01 4.95
C MET A 73 13.13 15.99 5.02
N HIS A 74 12.31 15.99 3.99
CA HIS A 74 11.22 16.94 3.88
C HIS A 74 9.86 16.30 4.13
N ALA A 75 8.92 17.12 4.56
CA ALA A 75 7.49 16.83 4.55
C ALA A 75 6.96 16.77 3.11
N GLY A 76 5.75 16.24 2.95
CA GLY A 76 5.05 16.24 1.66
C GLY A 76 5.35 15.06 0.73
N PRO A 77 4.43 14.72 -0.18
CA PRO A 77 4.45 13.45 -0.90
C PRO A 77 5.56 13.37 -1.97
N GLY A 78 6.05 14.50 -2.48
CA GLY A 78 7.01 14.55 -3.59
C GLY A 78 8.44 15.00 -3.25
N VAL A 79 8.70 15.48 -2.03
CA VAL A 79 9.88 16.34 -1.75
C VAL A 79 11.11 15.57 -1.24
N ASN A 80 11.17 14.26 -1.43
CA ASN A 80 12.38 13.47 -1.17
C ASN A 80 12.90 12.84 -2.47
N PRO A 81 13.83 13.51 -3.19
CA PRO A 81 14.39 13.02 -4.46
C PRO A 81 15.00 11.63 -4.36
N LEU A 82 15.56 11.29 -3.19
CA LEU A 82 16.14 9.98 -2.89
C LEU A 82 15.12 8.84 -2.91
N LEU A 83 13.84 9.13 -2.66
CA LEU A 83 12.74 8.16 -2.78
C LEU A 83 12.17 8.12 -4.20
N ALA A 84 12.29 9.21 -4.97
CA ALA A 84 11.79 9.30 -6.34
C ALA A 84 12.70 8.59 -7.36
N HIS A 85 14.00 8.49 -7.07
CA HIS A 85 14.99 7.84 -7.93
C HIS A 85 15.61 6.63 -7.21
N LEU A 86 14.84 5.53 -7.11
CA LEU A 86 15.23 4.29 -6.42
C LEU A 86 16.58 3.70 -6.88
N ASP A 87 16.95 3.98 -8.13
CA ASP A 87 18.17 3.48 -8.78
C ASP A 87 19.24 4.58 -8.99
N GLY A 88 18.99 5.79 -8.47
CA GLY A 88 19.94 6.89 -8.57
C GLY A 88 21.18 6.69 -7.69
N PRO A 89 22.34 7.25 -8.06
CA PRO A 89 23.58 7.11 -7.29
C PRO A 89 23.48 7.65 -5.86
N MET A 90 22.58 8.61 -5.61
CA MET A 90 22.33 9.13 -4.27
C MET A 90 21.46 8.22 -3.39
N ALA A 91 20.77 7.22 -3.96
CA ALA A 91 19.99 6.23 -3.19
C ALA A 91 20.89 5.23 -2.43
N ALA A 92 22.20 5.24 -2.68
CA ALA A 92 23.19 4.41 -2.01
C ALA A 92 23.84 5.13 -0.80
N PRO A 93 24.03 4.46 0.35
CA PRO A 93 23.60 3.08 0.63
C PRO A 93 22.08 3.00 0.87
N LYS A 94 21.41 2.03 0.21
CA LYS A 94 19.98 1.76 0.40
C LYS A 94 19.71 1.34 1.85
N ALA A 95 18.49 1.56 2.34
CA ALA A 95 18.10 1.10 3.68
C ALA A 95 18.24 -0.43 3.84
N GLN A 96 18.01 -1.16 2.73
CA GLN A 96 18.21 -2.59 2.55
C GLN A 96 18.61 -2.84 1.06
N ASN A 97 19.33 -3.93 0.78
CA ASN A 97 19.75 -4.26 -0.59
C ASN A 97 18.71 -5.12 -1.31
N GLY A 98 18.73 -5.10 -2.66
CA GLY A 98 17.90 -5.94 -3.51
C GLY A 98 16.40 -5.61 -3.49
N ALA A 99 15.58 -6.55 -3.96
CA ALA A 99 14.14 -6.38 -4.13
C ALA A 99 13.40 -6.02 -2.83
N ASP A 100 13.93 -6.44 -1.68
CA ASP A 100 13.37 -6.13 -0.36
C ASP A 100 13.53 -4.64 -0.03
N GLY A 101 14.69 -4.06 -0.36
CA GLY A 101 14.95 -2.62 -0.24
C GLY A 101 14.05 -1.78 -1.14
N ASP A 102 13.80 -2.25 -2.37
CA ASP A 102 12.91 -1.56 -3.30
C ASP A 102 11.46 -1.60 -2.81
N ARG A 103 10.98 -2.77 -2.32
CA ARG A 103 9.64 -2.89 -1.71
C ARG A 103 9.50 -2.00 -0.49
N ALA A 104 10.47 -2.02 0.43
CA ALA A 104 10.42 -1.20 1.63
C ALA A 104 10.42 0.30 1.29
N THR A 105 11.18 0.72 0.27
CA THR A 105 11.19 2.12 -0.18
C THR A 105 9.86 2.53 -0.81
N ARG A 106 9.24 1.66 -1.62
CA ARG A 106 7.88 1.91 -2.15
C ARG A 106 6.85 2.04 -1.03
N ARG A 107 6.88 1.15 -0.02
CA ARG A 107 6.00 1.27 1.17
C ARG A 107 6.19 2.60 1.88
N MET A 108 7.43 3.03 2.07
CA MET A 108 7.72 4.34 2.68
C MET A 108 7.11 5.51 1.89
N VAL A 109 7.17 5.46 0.55
CA VAL A 109 6.53 6.45 -0.33
C VAL A 109 5.02 6.47 -0.12
N GLU A 110 4.39 5.29 -0.12
CA GLU A 110 2.94 5.19 0.05
C GLU A 110 2.48 5.61 1.45
N HIS A 111 3.21 5.23 2.51
CA HIS A 111 2.98 5.74 3.86
C HIS A 111 3.08 7.26 3.92
N LYS A 112 4.10 7.85 3.28
CA LYS A 112 4.29 9.31 3.28
C LYS A 112 3.11 10.00 2.60
N LYS A 113 2.63 9.46 1.47
CA LYS A 113 1.43 9.96 0.76
C LYS A 113 0.17 9.84 1.62
N ALA A 114 -0.06 8.69 2.23
CA ALA A 114 -1.22 8.43 3.07
C ALA A 114 -1.25 9.35 4.31
N LEU A 115 -0.11 9.47 4.99
CA LEU A 115 0.06 10.40 6.11
C LEU A 115 -0.19 11.84 5.68
N TRP A 116 0.30 12.25 4.50
CA TRP A 116 0.09 13.60 4.00
C TRP A 116 -1.38 13.89 3.71
N SER A 117 -2.09 12.94 3.10
CA SER A 117 -3.54 13.05 2.87
C SER A 117 -4.29 13.21 4.20
N ARG A 118 -3.99 12.37 5.21
CA ARG A 118 -4.56 12.53 6.56
C ARG A 118 -4.21 13.89 7.17
N PHE A 119 -2.97 14.35 7.04
CA PHE A 119 -2.55 15.66 7.56
C PHE A 119 -3.36 16.80 6.96
N GLN A 120 -3.64 16.79 5.65
CA GLN A 120 -4.44 17.83 5.01
C GLN A 120 -5.86 17.89 5.59
N GLN A 121 -6.49 16.73 5.84
CA GLN A 121 -7.81 16.62 6.45
C GLN A 121 -7.80 17.03 7.94
N GLU A 122 -6.83 16.53 8.70
CA GLU A 122 -6.68 16.81 10.13
C GLU A 122 -6.32 18.28 10.39
N ARG A 123 -5.64 18.96 9.46
CA ARG A 123 -5.25 20.37 9.63
C ARG A 123 -6.47 21.28 9.79
N GLU A 124 -7.56 20.99 9.10
CA GLU A 124 -8.79 21.78 9.15
C GLU A 124 -9.57 21.55 10.45
N THR A 125 -9.49 20.34 11.01
CA THR A 125 -10.30 19.91 12.16
C THR A 125 -9.57 19.99 13.49
N LEU A 126 -8.27 19.67 13.53
CA LEU A 126 -7.42 19.65 14.72
C LEU A 126 -6.50 20.87 14.81
N GLY A 127 -6.40 21.65 13.74
CA GLY A 127 -5.46 22.76 13.62
C GLY A 127 -4.04 22.32 13.22
N ALA A 128 -3.26 23.29 12.74
CA ALA A 128 -1.95 23.04 12.13
C ALA A 128 -0.95 22.37 13.09
N ALA A 129 -0.92 22.75 14.36
CA ALA A 129 0.04 22.22 15.32
C ALA A 129 -0.16 20.71 15.59
N GLU A 130 -1.39 20.30 15.88
CA GLU A 130 -1.71 18.91 16.21
C GLU A 130 -1.61 18.00 14.98
N ALA A 131 -2.13 18.43 13.83
CA ALA A 131 -1.97 17.70 12.57
C ALA A 131 -0.48 17.51 12.21
N SER A 132 0.35 18.55 12.39
CA SER A 132 1.80 18.47 12.17
C SER A 132 2.47 17.47 13.10
N ARG A 133 2.07 17.43 14.37
CA ARG A 133 2.57 16.47 15.37
C ARG A 133 2.23 15.04 14.96
N ARG A 134 0.97 14.78 14.59
CA ARG A 134 0.49 13.45 14.15
C ARG A 134 1.20 12.98 12.88
N TRP A 135 1.39 13.87 11.91
CA TRP A 135 2.14 13.56 10.69
C TRP A 135 3.59 13.17 11.00
N ARG A 136 4.30 13.97 11.80
CA ARG A 136 5.71 13.69 12.17
C ARG A 136 5.84 12.35 12.89
N ASN A 137 4.95 12.08 13.85
CA ASN A 137 4.93 10.81 14.58
C ASN A 137 4.71 9.62 13.64
N GLY A 138 3.71 9.69 12.75
CA GLY A 138 3.47 8.64 11.76
C GLY A 138 4.64 8.44 10.80
N TYR A 139 5.26 9.54 10.34
CA TYR A 139 6.40 9.49 9.43
C TYR A 139 7.63 8.85 10.09
N PHE A 140 7.91 9.21 11.34
CA PHE A 140 9.00 8.62 12.12
C PHE A 140 8.74 7.14 12.42
N TRP A 141 7.48 6.75 12.64
CA TRP A 141 7.09 5.35 12.77
C TRP A 141 7.34 4.57 11.47
N ALA A 142 6.93 5.12 10.32
CA ALA A 142 7.19 4.54 9.01
C ALA A 142 8.70 4.36 8.73
N LEU A 143 9.52 5.36 9.09
CA LEU A 143 10.97 5.26 8.99
C LEU A 143 11.54 4.13 9.85
N ARG A 144 11.10 4.01 11.10
CA ARG A 144 11.52 2.90 11.97
C ARG A 144 11.22 1.55 11.33
N ARG A 145 10.05 1.39 10.73
CA ARG A 145 9.70 0.16 10.00
C ARG A 145 10.59 -0.10 8.79
N LEU A 146 10.84 0.91 7.94
CA LEU A 146 11.75 0.78 6.78
C LEU A 146 13.13 0.22 7.17
N TYR A 147 13.67 0.73 8.28
CA TYR A 147 15.06 0.45 8.67
C TYR A 147 15.24 -0.80 9.53
N PHE A 148 14.24 -1.21 10.32
CA PHE A 148 14.31 -2.36 11.23
C PHE A 148 13.49 -3.58 10.79
N CYS A 149 12.51 -3.44 9.90
CA CYS A 149 11.71 -4.56 9.39
C CYS A 149 12.42 -5.24 8.20
N ALA A 150 13.41 -6.07 8.50
CA ALA A 150 13.91 -7.10 7.59
C ALA A 150 13.69 -8.46 8.27
N TRP A 151 12.56 -9.10 7.96
CA TRP A 151 12.31 -10.54 8.18
C TRP A 151 11.91 -11.04 9.59
N CYS A 152 11.31 -10.20 10.45
CA CYS A 152 10.76 -10.72 11.70
C CYS A 152 9.40 -11.42 11.45
N LYS A 153 9.24 -12.66 11.93
CA LYS A 153 7.94 -13.35 12.24
C LYS A 153 6.89 -12.40 12.87
N PRO A 154 5.57 -12.71 12.85
CA PRO A 154 4.43 -11.82 13.20
C PRO A 154 4.89 -10.72 14.11
N CYS A 155 5.06 -9.53 13.53
CA CYS A 155 5.67 -8.45 14.24
C CYS A 155 4.64 -7.94 15.27
N ASP A 156 4.58 -8.60 16.42
CA ASP A 156 3.93 -8.15 17.65
C ASP A 156 4.63 -6.86 18.12
N TRP A 157 4.37 -5.73 17.47
CA TRP A 157 4.96 -4.44 17.86
C TRP A 157 3.90 -3.40 18.16
N GLY A 158 3.04 -3.75 19.11
CA GLY A 158 2.27 -2.81 19.93
C GLY A 158 3.05 -2.29 21.14
N SER A 159 4.37 -2.49 21.26
CA SER A 159 5.14 -2.07 22.43
C SER A 159 6.28 -1.09 22.09
N PRO A 160 6.41 0.04 22.82
CA PRO A 160 7.38 1.10 22.54
C PRO A 160 8.81 0.84 23.10
N PHE A 161 9.18 -0.40 23.43
CA PHE A 161 10.39 -0.69 24.21
C PHE A 161 11.31 -1.79 23.63
N TYR A 162 12.59 -1.41 23.48
CA TYR A 162 13.86 -2.16 23.50
C TYR A 162 14.42 -2.98 22.31
N ASP A 163 15.71 -2.66 22.08
CA ASP A 163 16.94 -3.45 21.89
C ASP A 163 16.94 -4.95 21.53
N VAL A 164 17.92 -5.25 20.66
CA VAL A 164 18.59 -6.52 20.27
C VAL A 164 17.96 -7.35 19.13
N PRO A 165 18.71 -7.62 18.04
CA PRO A 165 18.31 -8.58 17.02
C PRO A 165 18.64 -10.02 17.48
N LEU A 166 17.65 -10.92 17.44
CA LEU A 166 17.90 -12.35 17.63
C LEU A 166 18.57 -12.96 16.40
N PRO A 167 19.65 -13.75 16.54
CA PRO A 167 20.26 -14.48 15.44
C PRO A 167 19.48 -15.77 15.13
N GLY A 168 19.32 -16.09 13.85
CA GLY A 168 18.99 -17.45 13.40
C GLY A 168 17.55 -17.69 12.90
N ASN A 169 17.10 -16.99 11.86
CA ASN A 169 15.97 -17.47 11.05
C ASN A 169 16.18 -17.11 9.57
N GLU A 170 16.99 -17.91 8.90
CA GLU A 170 16.96 -18.01 7.45
C GLU A 170 15.63 -18.68 7.06
N THR A 171 14.87 -18.03 6.17
CA THR A 171 13.61 -18.48 5.55
C THR A 171 12.31 -18.35 6.36
N CYS A 172 11.91 -17.11 6.67
CA CYS A 172 10.50 -16.83 6.99
C CYS A 172 9.69 -16.62 5.70
N LYS A 173 9.31 -17.72 5.01
CA LYS A 173 8.26 -17.67 3.99
C LYS A 173 6.93 -17.49 4.72
N TRP A 174 6.44 -16.27 4.77
CA TRP A 174 5.13 -15.98 5.33
C TRP A 174 4.04 -16.67 4.52
N THR A 175 3.41 -17.68 5.11
CA THR A 175 2.06 -18.10 4.75
C THR A 175 1.13 -17.28 5.64
N LEU A 176 0.72 -16.12 5.12
CA LEU A 176 -0.35 -15.37 5.76
C LEU A 176 -1.62 -16.23 5.72
N PRO A 177 -2.43 -16.26 6.80
CA PRO A 177 -3.68 -17.00 6.80
C PRO A 177 -4.51 -16.57 5.61
N GLU A 178 -5.09 -17.52 4.87
CA GLU A 178 -6.04 -17.20 3.81
C GLU A 178 -7.08 -16.22 4.37
N LEU A 179 -7.22 -15.08 3.70
CA LEU A 179 -8.23 -14.11 4.08
C LEU A 179 -9.58 -14.64 3.60
N PRO A 180 -10.52 -14.97 4.50
CA PRO A 180 -11.77 -15.59 4.11
C PRO A 180 -12.56 -14.59 3.26
N ALA A 181 -12.88 -14.99 2.04
CA ALA A 181 -13.87 -14.29 1.25
C ALA A 181 -15.27 -14.70 1.73
N PRO A 182 -16.28 -13.81 1.68
CA PRO A 182 -17.62 -14.13 2.13
C PRO A 182 -18.20 -15.28 1.29
N ALA A 183 -18.61 -16.37 1.94
CA ALA A 183 -19.26 -17.47 1.24
C ALA A 183 -20.72 -17.12 0.97
N ILE A 184 -21.15 -17.24 -0.29
CA ILE A 184 -22.57 -17.19 -0.65
C ILE A 184 -23.12 -18.61 -0.78
N GLU A 185 -24.38 -18.81 -0.39
CA GLU A 185 -25.15 -19.99 -0.77
C GLU A 185 -25.71 -19.78 -2.17
N LEU A 186 -25.56 -20.79 -3.03
CA LEU A 186 -26.00 -20.73 -4.42
C LEU A 186 -27.31 -21.49 -4.57
N ALA A 187 -28.28 -20.88 -5.25
CA ALA A 187 -29.43 -21.61 -5.74
C ALA A 187 -29.02 -22.57 -6.87
N PRO A 188 -29.80 -23.64 -7.15
CA PRO A 188 -29.44 -24.62 -8.20
C PRO A 188 -29.17 -24.00 -9.59
N ALA A 189 -29.91 -22.94 -9.96
CA ALA A 189 -29.69 -22.23 -11.22
C ALA A 189 -28.35 -21.47 -11.25
N GLU A 190 -27.89 -21.00 -10.09
CA GLU A 190 -26.62 -20.28 -9.92
C GLU A 190 -25.42 -21.24 -9.86
N GLU A 191 -25.63 -22.43 -9.32
CA GLU A 191 -24.67 -23.53 -9.42
C GLU A 191 -24.42 -23.90 -10.89
N GLN A 192 -25.48 -23.96 -11.71
CA GLN A 192 -25.33 -24.23 -13.14
C GLN A 192 -24.52 -23.14 -13.86
N VAL A 193 -24.79 -21.86 -13.55
CA VAL A 193 -23.99 -20.73 -14.08
C VAL A 193 -22.52 -20.86 -13.67
N THR A 194 -22.26 -21.24 -12.43
CA THR A 194 -20.90 -21.45 -11.93
C THR A 194 -20.21 -22.59 -12.69
N GLN A 195 -20.88 -23.72 -12.89
CA GLN A 195 -20.35 -24.85 -13.66
C GLN A 195 -20.05 -24.48 -15.11
N ASP A 196 -20.93 -23.71 -15.76
CA ASP A 196 -20.74 -23.24 -17.14
C ASP A 196 -19.49 -22.34 -17.25
N ILE A 197 -19.25 -21.50 -16.23
CA ILE A 197 -18.04 -20.67 -16.16
C ILE A 197 -16.79 -21.54 -15.98
N LEU A 198 -16.79 -22.45 -15.00
CA LEU A 198 -15.63 -23.30 -14.69
C LEU A 198 -15.24 -24.21 -15.86
N ALA A 199 -16.21 -24.60 -16.69
CA ALA A 199 -15.98 -25.40 -17.89
C ALA A 199 -15.52 -24.57 -19.11
N SER A 200 -15.53 -23.24 -19.04
CA SER A 200 -15.21 -22.38 -20.17
C SER A 200 -13.71 -22.24 -20.43
N GLU A 201 -13.34 -22.07 -21.71
CA GLU A 201 -11.94 -21.80 -22.09
C GLU A 201 -11.43 -20.48 -21.51
N ILE A 202 -12.28 -19.45 -21.46
CA ILE A 202 -11.95 -18.13 -20.91
C ILE A 202 -11.53 -18.25 -19.43
N TRP A 203 -12.28 -19.01 -18.63
CA TRP A 203 -11.92 -19.29 -17.24
C TRP A 203 -10.56 -19.97 -17.13
N ARG A 204 -10.32 -21.00 -17.95
CA ARG A 204 -9.04 -21.73 -17.98
C ARG A 204 -7.86 -20.79 -18.28
N VAL A 205 -7.99 -19.94 -19.30
CA VAL A 205 -6.92 -19.01 -19.71
C VAL A 205 -6.59 -18.00 -18.60
N GLU A 206 -7.61 -17.36 -18.00
CA GLU A 206 -7.40 -16.35 -16.96
C GLU A 206 -6.87 -16.97 -15.65
N THR A 207 -7.36 -18.15 -15.27
CA THR A 207 -6.85 -18.84 -14.07
C THR A 207 -5.43 -19.38 -14.25
N GLU A 208 -5.06 -19.84 -15.45
CA GLU A 208 -3.67 -20.18 -15.78
C GLU A 208 -2.75 -18.94 -15.76
N TYR A 209 -3.24 -17.80 -16.25
CA TYR A 209 -2.51 -16.54 -16.16
C TYR A 209 -2.28 -16.11 -14.71
N ALA A 210 -3.32 -16.11 -13.87
CA ALA A 210 -3.21 -15.81 -12.44
C ALA A 210 -2.25 -16.77 -11.74
N LEU A 211 -2.29 -18.05 -12.08
CA LEU A 211 -1.42 -19.09 -11.51
C LEU A 211 0.06 -18.86 -11.85
N ARG A 212 0.39 -18.34 -13.04
CA ARG A 212 1.78 -17.95 -13.38
C ARG A 212 2.31 -16.85 -12.46
N GLY A 213 1.43 -16.00 -11.95
CA GLY A 213 1.74 -15.00 -10.92
C GLY A 213 1.76 -15.54 -9.48
N GLY A 214 1.48 -16.84 -9.28
CA GLY A 214 1.37 -17.46 -7.97
C GLY A 214 0.02 -17.23 -7.28
N PHE A 215 -1.00 -16.77 -8.01
CA PHE A 215 -2.33 -16.52 -7.47
C PHE A 215 -3.27 -17.69 -7.76
N HIS A 216 -4.02 -18.12 -6.73
CA HIS A 216 -4.98 -19.22 -6.86
C HIS A 216 -6.40 -18.68 -6.81
N THR A 217 -7.16 -18.88 -7.89
CA THR A 217 -8.58 -18.49 -7.92
C THR A 217 -9.43 -19.59 -7.29
N SER A 218 -10.34 -19.20 -6.39
CA SER A 218 -11.35 -20.11 -5.84
C SER A 218 -12.36 -20.49 -6.92
N ALA A 219 -12.75 -21.76 -6.99
CA ALA A 219 -13.85 -22.20 -7.86
C ALA A 219 -15.23 -21.83 -7.31
N ARG A 220 -15.32 -21.37 -6.06
CA ARG A 220 -16.56 -20.91 -5.44
C ARG A 220 -16.66 -19.39 -5.57
N PRO A 221 -17.72 -18.85 -6.20
CA PRO A 221 -17.93 -17.42 -6.32
C PRO A 221 -18.36 -16.81 -4.98
N VAL A 222 -18.19 -15.49 -4.86
CA VAL A 222 -18.56 -14.69 -3.68
C VAL A 222 -19.52 -13.56 -4.02
N ILE A 223 -19.66 -13.23 -5.30
CA ILE A 223 -20.70 -12.35 -5.80
C ILE A 223 -21.29 -13.02 -7.05
N LEU A 224 -22.61 -13.06 -7.11
CA LEU A 224 -23.36 -13.41 -8.31
C LEU A 224 -24.55 -12.45 -8.42
N LYS A 225 -24.59 -11.66 -9.48
CA LYS A 225 -25.66 -10.68 -9.73
C LYS A 225 -26.24 -10.90 -11.11
N GLN A 226 -27.53 -11.22 -11.17
CA GLN A 226 -28.27 -11.28 -12.42
C GLN A 226 -28.53 -9.86 -12.94
N LYS A 227 -28.44 -9.72 -14.26
CA LYS A 227 -28.69 -8.50 -15.02
C LYS A 227 -29.71 -8.78 -16.11
N ARG A 228 -30.09 -7.72 -16.83
CA ARG A 228 -31.05 -7.81 -17.93
C ARG A 228 -30.55 -8.78 -19.01
N ASP A 229 -31.49 -9.28 -19.80
CA ASP A 229 -31.24 -10.13 -20.96
C ASP A 229 -30.47 -11.43 -20.62
N GLY A 230 -30.59 -11.91 -19.39
CA GLY A 230 -30.00 -13.18 -18.97
C GLY A 230 -28.48 -13.13 -18.73
N PHE A 231 -27.88 -11.95 -18.63
CA PHE A 231 -26.49 -11.82 -18.22
C PHE A 231 -26.32 -11.93 -16.70
N CYS A 232 -25.21 -12.51 -16.27
CA CYS A 232 -24.80 -12.65 -14.88
C CYS A 232 -23.37 -12.15 -14.71
N TYR A 233 -23.16 -11.30 -13.71
CA TYR A 233 -21.81 -10.98 -13.22
C TYR A 233 -21.48 -11.94 -12.09
N VAL A 234 -20.35 -12.63 -12.21
CA VAL A 234 -19.89 -13.62 -11.23
C VAL A 234 -18.48 -13.29 -10.82
N VAL A 235 -18.20 -13.19 -9.52
CA VAL A 235 -16.88 -12.84 -9.01
C VAL A 235 -16.34 -13.97 -8.15
N PHE A 236 -15.14 -14.42 -8.49
CA PHE A 236 -14.42 -15.48 -7.81
C PHE A 236 -13.25 -14.88 -7.03
N PRO A 237 -13.10 -15.18 -5.74
CA PRO A 237 -12.02 -14.61 -4.94
C PRO A 237 -10.71 -15.30 -5.26
N MET A 238 -9.61 -14.56 -5.17
CA MET A 238 -8.28 -15.14 -5.18
C MET A 238 -7.77 -15.37 -3.76
N ARG A 239 -7.07 -16.49 -3.57
CA ARG A 239 -6.39 -16.81 -2.32
C ARG A 239 -5.10 -16.00 -2.26
N ASN A 240 -5.12 -15.00 -1.40
CA ASN A 240 -3.99 -14.12 -1.18
C ASN A 240 -3.50 -14.25 0.26
N GLY A 241 -2.19 -14.50 0.39
CA GLY A 241 -1.54 -14.32 1.67
C GLY A 241 -1.37 -12.84 2.00
N ALA A 242 -0.81 -12.08 1.06
CA ALA A 242 -0.43 -10.68 1.24
C ALA A 242 -1.15 -9.77 0.24
N ILE A 243 -1.51 -8.55 0.65
CA ILE A 243 -2.05 -7.53 -0.27
C ILE A 243 -1.03 -6.42 -0.45
N ASP A 244 -0.51 -6.31 -1.66
CA ASP A 244 0.31 -5.19 -2.11
C ASP A 244 -0.27 -4.62 -3.41
N GLY A 245 0.21 -3.46 -3.86
CA GLY A 245 -0.20 -2.87 -5.13
C GLY A 245 0.02 -3.85 -6.28
N GLY A 246 -1.05 -4.17 -7.02
CA GLY A 246 -1.05 -5.12 -8.13
C GLY A 246 -1.29 -6.59 -7.74
N THR A 247 -1.46 -6.90 -6.45
CA THR A 247 -1.88 -8.25 -6.01
C THR A 247 -3.26 -8.56 -6.58
N LEU A 248 -3.42 -9.70 -7.27
CA LEU A 248 -4.72 -10.09 -7.80
C LEU A 248 -5.64 -10.55 -6.67
N VAL A 249 -6.83 -9.97 -6.52
CA VAL A 249 -7.77 -10.22 -5.41
C VAL A 249 -9.03 -10.96 -5.82
N ALA A 250 -9.39 -10.90 -7.11
CA ALA A 250 -10.57 -11.57 -7.63
C ALA A 250 -10.46 -11.82 -9.14
N LEU A 251 -11.29 -12.70 -9.66
CA LEU A 251 -11.58 -12.88 -11.07
C LEU A 251 -13.07 -12.58 -11.29
N ALA A 252 -13.37 -11.49 -11.99
CA ALA A 252 -14.74 -11.15 -12.38
C ALA A 252 -15.05 -11.73 -13.76
N VAL A 253 -16.24 -12.33 -13.91
CA VAL A 253 -16.68 -13.04 -15.12
C VAL A 253 -18.07 -12.56 -15.52
N ILE A 254 -18.28 -12.39 -16.82
CA ILE A 254 -19.60 -12.10 -17.39
C ILE A 254 -20.08 -13.35 -18.13
N HIS A 255 -21.19 -13.90 -17.67
CA HIS A 255 -21.85 -15.07 -18.23
C HIS A 255 -23.20 -14.69 -18.84
N HIS A 256 -23.58 -15.31 -19.95
CA HIS A 256 -24.91 -15.15 -20.54
C HIS A 256 -25.66 -16.47 -20.45
N ALA A 257 -26.62 -16.54 -19.52
CA ALA A 257 -27.35 -17.76 -19.18
C ALA A 257 -28.09 -18.39 -20.37
N PRO A 258 -28.81 -17.65 -21.24
CA PRO A 258 -29.51 -18.24 -22.37
C PRO A 258 -28.59 -18.99 -23.35
N THR A 259 -27.38 -18.48 -23.60
CA THR A 259 -26.42 -19.13 -24.51
C THR A 259 -25.41 -20.01 -23.80
N ARG A 260 -25.40 -20.02 -22.46
CA ARG A 260 -24.39 -20.70 -21.62
C ARG A 260 -22.96 -20.36 -22.00
N LYS A 261 -22.72 -19.08 -22.32
CA LYS A 261 -21.39 -18.60 -22.77
C LYS A 261 -20.80 -17.68 -21.74
N VAL A 262 -19.51 -17.84 -21.48
CA VAL A 262 -18.69 -16.80 -20.87
C VAL A 262 -18.30 -15.83 -21.97
N TRP A 263 -18.61 -14.55 -21.74
CA TRP A 263 -18.30 -13.48 -22.69
C TRP A 263 -16.96 -12.83 -22.35
N HIS A 264 -16.66 -12.73 -21.07
CA HIS A 264 -15.50 -12.02 -20.60
C HIS A 264 -15.08 -12.48 -19.21
N ALA A 265 -13.80 -12.40 -18.92
CA ALA A 265 -13.25 -12.57 -17.59
C ALA A 265 -12.07 -11.61 -17.39
N GLN A 266 -11.91 -11.13 -16.16
CA GLN A 266 -10.88 -10.16 -15.81
C GLN A 266 -10.39 -10.36 -14.37
N CYS A 267 -9.07 -10.39 -14.20
CA CYS A 267 -8.45 -10.29 -12.90
C CYS A 267 -8.58 -8.87 -12.31
N LEU A 268 -9.11 -8.77 -11.09
CA LEU A 268 -9.15 -7.55 -10.29
C LEU A 268 -7.93 -7.55 -9.37
N SER A 269 -7.30 -6.39 -9.19
CA SER A 269 -6.10 -6.21 -8.39
C SER A 269 -6.34 -5.29 -7.20
N ALA A 270 -5.45 -5.33 -6.21
CA ALA A 270 -5.37 -4.36 -5.14
C ALA A 270 -4.58 -3.13 -5.58
N GLY A 271 -4.95 -1.95 -5.08
CA GLY A 271 -4.29 -0.70 -5.42
C GLY A 271 -5.25 0.48 -5.60
N PRO A 272 -4.69 1.70 -5.77
CA PRO A 272 -5.47 2.93 -5.83
C PRO A 272 -6.12 3.15 -7.20
N GLU A 273 -5.58 2.54 -8.26
CA GLU A 273 -6.12 2.66 -9.60
C GLU A 273 -7.26 1.67 -9.81
N ALA A 274 -8.35 2.14 -10.42
CA ALA A 274 -9.41 1.28 -10.91
C ALA A 274 -8.92 0.48 -12.12
N GLU A 275 -9.43 -0.75 -12.27
CA GLU A 275 -8.96 -1.66 -13.32
C GLU A 275 -9.18 -1.10 -14.74
N ILE A 276 -8.27 -1.45 -15.65
CA ILE A 276 -8.19 -0.94 -17.03
C ILE A 276 -9.51 -1.10 -17.80
N LEU A 277 -10.26 -2.19 -17.59
CA LEU A 277 -11.52 -2.45 -18.29
C LEU A 277 -12.70 -1.59 -17.82
N TYR A 278 -12.64 -1.00 -16.64
CA TYR A 278 -13.64 0.00 -16.30
C TYR A 278 -13.36 1.37 -16.95
N ARG A 279 -12.11 1.61 -17.38
CA ARG A 279 -11.75 2.79 -18.20
C ARG A 279 -11.97 2.53 -19.69
N ALA A 280 -11.70 1.32 -20.18
CA ALA A 280 -12.02 0.88 -21.52
C ALA A 280 -13.51 0.53 -21.59
N ALA A 281 -14.34 1.58 -21.72
CA ALA A 281 -15.78 1.55 -21.93
C ALA A 281 -16.27 0.19 -22.46
N LEU A 282 -17.20 -0.47 -21.79
CA LEU A 282 -17.78 -1.80 -22.11
C LEU A 282 -18.30 -1.99 -23.56
N ARG A 283 -18.27 -0.94 -24.39
CA ARG A 283 -18.77 -0.90 -25.78
C ARG A 283 -17.99 -1.76 -26.80
N PRO A 284 -16.65 -1.74 -26.89
CA PRO A 284 -15.91 -2.53 -27.88
C PRO A 284 -16.02 -4.04 -27.68
N LEU A 285 -16.38 -4.47 -26.45
CA LEU A 285 -16.56 -5.88 -26.11
C LEU A 285 -17.98 -6.40 -26.33
N GLY A 286 -18.90 -5.56 -26.82
CA GLY A 286 -20.30 -5.94 -27.06
C GLY A 286 -21.07 -6.35 -25.79
N LEU A 287 -20.58 -5.95 -24.61
CA LEU A 287 -21.18 -6.30 -23.34
C LEU A 287 -22.45 -5.47 -23.10
N PRO A 288 -23.47 -6.04 -22.44
CA PRO A 288 -24.69 -5.30 -22.14
C PRO A 288 -24.36 -4.03 -21.36
N LEU A 289 -24.92 -2.91 -21.82
CA LEU A 289 -24.82 -1.67 -21.07
C LEU A 289 -25.60 -1.83 -19.75
N PRO A 290 -25.09 -1.25 -18.66
CA PRO A 290 -25.83 -1.16 -17.41
C PRO A 290 -27.17 -0.46 -17.64
N THR A 291 -28.14 -0.77 -16.78
CA THR A 291 -29.55 -0.38 -16.99
C THR A 291 -29.76 1.14 -17.07
N SER A 292 -28.81 1.94 -16.57
CA SER A 292 -28.69 3.37 -16.80
C SER A 292 -27.20 3.72 -16.99
N PRO A 293 -26.79 4.22 -18.17
CA PRO A 293 -25.41 4.63 -18.42
C PRO A 293 -24.90 5.71 -17.45
N GLU A 294 -25.77 6.63 -17.05
CA GLU A 294 -25.46 7.71 -16.09
C GLU A 294 -25.20 7.17 -14.69
N ARG A 295 -26.07 6.27 -14.19
CA ARG A 295 -25.87 5.62 -12.89
C ARG A 295 -24.59 4.80 -12.85
N TRP A 296 -24.24 4.16 -13.96
CA TRP A 296 -23.00 3.41 -14.06
C TRP A 296 -21.76 4.30 -14.07
N ALA A 297 -21.76 5.39 -14.82
CA ALA A 297 -20.67 6.36 -14.80
C ALA A 297 -20.44 6.90 -13.37
N ALA A 298 -21.54 7.27 -12.68
CA ALA A 298 -21.48 7.72 -11.29
C ALA A 298 -21.01 6.62 -10.33
N ALA A 299 -21.49 5.38 -10.48
CA ALA A 299 -21.04 4.25 -9.66
C ALA A 299 -19.56 3.93 -9.88
N PHE A 300 -19.08 4.07 -11.12
CA PHE A 300 -17.67 3.86 -11.44
C PHE A 300 -16.77 4.94 -10.86
N GLU A 301 -17.16 6.22 -10.99
CA GLU A 301 -16.44 7.32 -10.34
C GLU A 301 -16.41 7.14 -8.83
N THR A 302 -17.55 6.76 -8.22
CA THR A 302 -17.65 6.45 -6.80
C THR A 302 -16.72 5.31 -6.40
N TYR A 303 -16.67 4.23 -7.17
CA TYR A 303 -15.78 3.10 -6.93
C TYR A 303 -14.31 3.48 -7.08
N ALA A 304 -13.95 4.29 -8.09
CA ALA A 304 -12.60 4.77 -8.30
C ALA A 304 -12.13 5.71 -7.18
N LEU A 305 -13.00 6.58 -6.68
CA LEU A 305 -12.75 7.42 -5.50
C LEU A 305 -12.58 6.55 -4.26
N TRP A 306 -13.51 5.62 -4.01
CA TRP A 306 -13.41 4.68 -2.90
C TRP A 306 -12.09 3.90 -2.94
N ARG A 307 -11.64 3.41 -4.11
CA ARG A 307 -10.36 2.69 -4.22
C ARG A 307 -9.18 3.54 -3.78
N ARG A 308 -9.13 4.82 -4.18
CA ARG A 308 -8.06 5.73 -3.78
C ARG A 308 -8.06 5.98 -2.27
N ASP A 309 -9.23 6.26 -1.71
CA ASP A 309 -9.39 6.53 -0.27
C ASP A 309 -9.12 5.27 0.57
N ALA A 310 -9.64 4.11 0.15
CA ALA A 310 -9.38 2.84 0.78
C ALA A 310 -7.90 2.45 0.70
N TRP A 311 -7.19 2.80 -0.38
CA TRP A 311 -5.76 2.56 -0.48
C TRP A 311 -4.95 3.45 0.45
N ILE A 312 -5.34 4.72 0.62
CA ILE A 312 -4.78 5.61 1.64
C ILE A 312 -5.00 5.00 3.02
N GLN A 313 -6.23 4.57 3.32
CA GLN A 313 -6.56 3.95 4.60
C GLN A 313 -5.77 2.65 4.83
N PHE A 314 -5.60 1.80 3.80
CA PHE A 314 -4.77 0.60 3.88
C PHE A 314 -3.36 0.92 4.38
N TRP A 315 -2.71 1.97 3.86
CA TRP A 315 -1.36 2.31 4.30
C TRP A 315 -1.32 2.92 5.70
N LEU A 316 -2.39 3.57 6.16
CA LEU A 316 -2.51 4.01 7.55
C LEU A 316 -2.73 2.82 8.49
N ASP A 317 -3.63 1.91 8.13
CA ASP A 317 -3.89 0.68 8.88
C ASP A 317 -2.65 -0.21 8.93
N GLU A 318 -1.88 -0.26 7.84
CA GLU A 318 -0.62 -0.99 7.81
C GLU A 318 0.29 -0.41 8.88
N LEU A 319 0.50 0.91 8.91
CA LEU A 319 1.38 1.57 9.88
C LEU A 319 0.96 1.30 11.33
N GLU A 320 -0.34 1.38 11.59
CA GLU A 320 -0.90 1.37 12.94
C GLU A 320 -1.13 -0.05 13.47
N HIS A 321 -1.55 -0.98 12.61
CA HIS A 321 -2.04 -2.30 13.00
C HIS A 321 -1.30 -3.45 12.31
N GLY A 322 -0.43 -3.15 11.35
CA GLY A 322 0.33 -4.13 10.60
C GLY A 322 -0.36 -4.62 9.33
N PHE A 323 0.45 -5.25 8.49
CA PHE A 323 0.10 -5.59 7.12
C PHE A 323 -1.07 -6.58 6.98
N VAL A 324 -1.20 -7.55 7.90
CA VAL A 324 -2.31 -8.52 7.89
C VAL A 324 -3.64 -7.83 8.16
N HIS A 325 -3.66 -6.93 9.14
CA HIS A 325 -4.86 -6.20 9.53
C HIS A 325 -5.31 -5.28 8.40
N ALA A 326 -4.38 -4.49 7.84
CA ALA A 326 -4.64 -3.63 6.70
C ALA A 326 -5.22 -4.41 5.52
N GLY A 327 -4.64 -5.57 5.18
CA GLY A 327 -5.13 -6.41 4.09
C GLY A 327 -6.55 -6.94 4.33
N ARG A 328 -6.86 -7.37 5.56
CA ARG A 328 -8.21 -7.82 5.95
C ARG A 328 -9.23 -6.71 5.82
N HIS A 329 -8.90 -5.54 6.37
CA HIS A 329 -9.80 -4.39 6.35
C HIS A 329 -10.07 -3.95 4.92
N TRP A 330 -9.02 -3.83 4.11
CA TRP A 330 -9.15 -3.46 2.69
C TRP A 330 -9.97 -4.48 1.90
N LEU A 331 -9.76 -5.79 2.05
CA LEU A 331 -10.58 -6.80 1.36
C LEU A 331 -12.04 -6.77 1.77
N SER A 332 -12.32 -6.63 3.06
CA SER A 332 -13.70 -6.54 3.56
C SER A 332 -14.44 -5.35 2.93
N ALA A 333 -13.78 -4.19 2.90
CA ALA A 333 -14.32 -3.01 2.24
C ALA A 333 -14.43 -3.20 0.72
N PHE A 334 -13.46 -3.86 0.09
CA PHE A 334 -13.44 -4.17 -1.33
C PHE A 334 -14.63 -5.01 -1.77
N TRP A 335 -14.93 -6.09 -1.06
CA TRP A 335 -16.09 -6.93 -1.39
C TRP A 335 -17.39 -6.14 -1.28
N THR A 336 -17.52 -5.31 -0.25
CA THR A 336 -18.70 -4.44 -0.06
C THR A 336 -18.84 -3.41 -1.18
N ALA A 337 -17.75 -2.78 -1.58
CA ALA A 337 -17.75 -1.78 -2.65
C ALA A 337 -18.04 -2.40 -4.01
N LEU A 338 -17.46 -3.58 -4.29
CA LEU A 338 -17.69 -4.32 -5.53
C LEU A 338 -19.13 -4.82 -5.64
N ASP A 339 -19.71 -5.31 -4.54
CA ASP A 339 -21.10 -5.75 -4.52
C ASP A 339 -22.06 -4.60 -4.87
N LYS A 340 -21.86 -3.42 -4.26
CA LYS A 340 -22.63 -2.20 -4.56
C LYS A 340 -22.43 -1.72 -6.00
N LEU A 341 -21.20 -1.77 -6.53
CA LEU A 341 -20.92 -1.41 -7.93
C LEU A 341 -21.71 -2.31 -8.88
N LEU A 342 -21.77 -3.61 -8.58
CA LEU A 342 -22.48 -4.58 -9.39
C LEU A 342 -23.99 -4.59 -9.15
N GLU A 343 -24.52 -3.80 -8.21
CA GLU A 343 -25.97 -3.57 -8.04
C GLU A 343 -26.50 -2.44 -8.92
N ALA A 344 -25.69 -1.41 -9.19
CA ALA A 344 -26.00 -0.31 -10.10
C ALA A 344 -26.25 -0.79 -11.55
#